data_AF-A0AAN0IEC8-F1
#
_entry.id   AF-A0AAN0IEC8-F1
#
_cell.length_a   1.000
_cell.length_b   1.000
_cell.length_c   1.000
_cell.angle_alpha   90.00
_cell.angle_beta   90.00
_cell.angle_gamma   90.00
#
_symmetry.space_group_name_H-M   'P 1'
#
loop_
_entity.id
_entity.type
_entity.pdbx_description
1 polymer ?
#
loop_
_entity_poly.entity_id
_entity_poly.type
_entity_poly.pdbx_seq_one_letter_code
_entity_poly.pdbx_strand_id
1 'polypeptide(L)'
;MAASEVHEVKKDAPLEGEEEKKQEVEPYTVDREKTCPFLLRVFCNEGRHHRLDSFMRGNVPSNELQIYTWMDCTLRELMSLVKEVNPDTRQKGTLFSFATVYPDNR
;
A
#
# COMPACT_ATOMS: atom_id res chain seq x y z
N MET A 1 -64.94 -4.47 -31.78
CA MET A 1 -64.38 -5.11 -30.57
C MET A 1 -62.87 -4.98 -30.61
N ALA A 2 -62.30 -4.45 -29.52
CA ALA A 2 -60.90 -4.50 -29.04
C ALA A 2 -59.76 -4.37 -30.08
N ALA A 3 -59.10 -3.22 -30.21
CA ALA A 3 -58.01 -2.73 -29.36
C ALA A 3 -56.70 -3.51 -29.53
N SER A 4 -55.71 -2.86 -30.15
CA SER A 4 -54.27 -3.12 -29.92
C SER A 4 -53.52 -1.85 -30.27
N GLU A 5 -53.11 -1.18 -29.21
CA GLU A 5 -52.28 0.01 -29.15
C GLU A 5 -50.82 -0.42 -29.33
N VAL A 6 -50.18 -0.01 -30.41
CA VAL A 6 -48.72 -0.14 -30.57
C VAL A 6 -48.10 1.21 -30.28
N HIS A 7 -47.48 1.27 -29.10
CA HIS A 7 -46.75 2.39 -28.54
C HIS A 7 -45.58 2.81 -29.43
N GLU A 8 -45.44 4.14 -29.55
CA GLU A 8 -44.30 4.85 -30.09
C GLU A 8 -43.03 4.52 -29.28
N VAL A 9 -42.09 3.79 -29.88
CA VAL A 9 -40.73 3.65 -29.35
C VAL A 9 -39.86 4.71 -30.01
N LYS A 10 -39.71 5.83 -29.29
CA LYS A 10 -38.76 6.89 -29.63
C LYS A 10 -37.34 6.33 -29.56
N LYS A 11 -36.58 6.57 -30.62
CA LYS A 11 -35.17 6.18 -30.78
C LYS A 11 -34.36 6.61 -29.56
N ASP A 12 -33.70 5.64 -28.94
CA ASP A 12 -32.83 5.81 -27.78
C ASP A 12 -31.71 6.82 -28.09
N ALA A 13 -31.66 7.88 -27.27
CA ALA A 13 -30.52 8.77 -27.20
C ALA A 13 -29.36 8.05 -26.49
N PRO A 14 -28.09 8.28 -26.89
CA PRO A 14 -26.96 7.70 -26.17
C PRO A 14 -26.88 8.28 -24.76
N LEU A 15 -26.86 7.39 -23.76
CA LEU A 15 -26.62 7.72 -22.36
C LEU A 15 -25.20 8.27 -22.23
N GLU A 16 -25.13 9.53 -21.81
CA GLU A 16 -23.88 10.25 -21.54
C GLU A 16 -23.05 9.49 -20.52
N GLY A 17 -21.78 9.27 -20.85
CA GLY A 17 -20.83 8.58 -19.99
C GLY A 17 -20.63 9.38 -18.70
N GLU A 18 -20.90 8.74 -17.57
CA GLU A 18 -20.45 9.23 -16.28
C GLU A 18 -18.91 9.20 -16.29
N GLU A 19 -18.29 10.35 -16.52
CA GLU A 19 -16.87 10.53 -16.32
C GLU A 19 -16.57 10.28 -14.84
N GLU A 20 -16.03 9.10 -14.53
CA GLU A 20 -15.43 8.80 -13.22
C GLU A 20 -14.32 9.83 -12.97
N LYS A 21 -14.67 10.88 -12.22
CA LYS A 21 -13.76 11.95 -11.84
C LYS A 21 -12.68 11.34 -10.95
N LYS A 22 -11.57 10.96 -11.57
CA LYS A 22 -10.35 10.51 -10.91
C LYS A 22 -9.91 11.63 -9.98
N GLN A 23 -10.21 11.50 -8.70
CA GLN A 23 -9.82 12.47 -7.70
C GLN A 23 -8.30 12.45 -7.62
N GLU A 24 -7.62 13.46 -8.19
CA GLU A 24 -6.20 13.66 -7.99
C GLU A 24 -5.97 13.88 -6.49
N VAL A 25 -5.52 12.84 -5.81
CA VAL A 25 -5.09 12.93 -4.43
C VAL A 25 -3.75 13.65 -4.49
N GLU A 26 -3.73 14.92 -4.07
CA GLU A 26 -2.47 15.63 -3.92
C GLU A 26 -1.54 14.81 -3.02
N PRO A 27 -0.25 14.65 -3.40
CA PRO A 27 0.68 13.84 -2.63
C PRO A 27 0.79 14.43 -1.22
N TYR A 28 0.48 13.62 -0.22
CA TYR A 28 0.64 14.00 1.18
C TYR A 28 2.13 14.17 1.50
N THR A 29 2.61 15.41 1.56
CA THR A 29 3.99 15.76 1.90
C THR A 29 4.10 16.21 3.35
N VAL A 30 5.06 15.67 4.11
CA VAL A 30 5.27 16.03 5.52
C VAL A 30 6.44 17.00 5.64
N ASP A 31 6.27 18.09 6.41
CA ASP A 31 7.38 18.96 6.81
C ASP A 31 8.23 18.24 7.87
N ARG A 32 9.34 17.62 7.43
CA ARG A 32 10.24 16.80 8.26
C ARG A 32 11.02 17.63 9.30
N GLU A 33 11.13 18.95 9.15
CA GLU A 33 11.80 19.83 10.12
C GLU A 33 10.89 20.16 11.31
N LYS A 34 9.58 20.26 11.05
CA LYS A 34 8.58 20.61 12.08
C LYS A 34 7.87 19.40 12.67
N THR A 35 7.89 18.26 11.98
CA THR A 35 7.18 17.05 12.39
C THR A 35 8.15 16.06 13.04
N CYS A 36 7.83 15.59 14.25
CA CYS A 36 8.61 14.53 14.89
C CYS A 36 8.49 13.22 14.08
N PRO A 37 9.59 12.54 13.73
CA PRO A 37 9.52 11.25 13.06
C PRO A 37 8.88 10.20 13.98
N PHE A 38 8.25 9.19 13.37
CA PHE A 38 7.80 8.00 14.07
C PHE A 38 8.80 6.87 13.93
N LEU A 39 8.75 5.93 14.87
CA LEU A 39 9.54 4.70 14.82
C LEU A 39 8.83 3.64 13.96
N LEU A 40 9.38 3.35 12.80
CA LEU A 40 8.98 2.24 11.94
C LEU A 40 9.81 1.00 12.27
N ARG A 41 9.15 -0.11 12.60
CA ARG A 41 9.79 -1.42 12.81
C ARG A 41 9.66 -2.26 11.55
N VAL A 42 10.79 -2.62 10.94
CA VAL A 42 10.86 -3.38 9.69
C VAL A 42 11.49 -4.73 9.97
N PHE A 43 10.87 -5.81 9.49
CA PHE A 43 11.38 -7.17 9.67
C PHE A 43 11.75 -7.77 8.31
N CYS A 44 13.04 -8.03 8.08
CA CYS A 44 13.55 -8.44 6.76
C CYS A 44 13.82 -9.94 6.70
N ASN A 45 13.20 -10.67 5.77
CA ASN A 45 13.46 -12.09 5.56
C ASN A 45 13.75 -12.41 4.09
N GLU A 46 14.47 -13.51 3.86
CA GLU A 46 14.84 -13.96 2.52
C GLU A 46 13.84 -15.00 1.98
N GLY A 47 13.51 -14.90 0.70
CA GLY A 47 12.64 -15.84 -0.03
C GLY A 47 11.14 -15.76 0.31
N ARG A 48 10.74 -15.36 1.51
CA ARG A 48 9.33 -15.20 1.91
C ARG A 48 9.13 -14.20 3.04
N HIS A 49 7.92 -13.65 3.15
CA HIS A 49 7.49 -12.91 4.33
C HIS A 49 7.49 -13.78 5.60
N HIS A 50 7.67 -13.15 6.75
CA HIS A 50 7.50 -13.82 8.04
C HIS A 50 6.05 -14.33 8.17
N ARG A 51 5.89 -15.52 8.75
CA ARG A 51 4.55 -16.06 9.05
C ARG A 51 3.92 -15.26 10.18
N LEU A 52 2.60 -15.12 10.17
CA LEU A 52 1.86 -14.46 11.24
C LEU A 52 2.12 -15.09 12.62
N ASP A 53 2.34 -16.41 12.65
CA ASP A 53 2.71 -17.16 13.86
C ASP A 53 3.95 -16.58 14.58
N SER A 54 4.88 -15.98 13.82
CA SER A 54 6.09 -15.35 14.36
C SER A 54 5.84 -14.05 15.12
N PHE A 55 4.67 -13.42 14.89
CA PHE A 55 4.25 -12.17 15.55
C PHE A 55 3.23 -12.40 16.67
N MET A 56 2.88 -13.66 16.96
CA MET A 56 1.87 -13.98 17.98
C MET A 56 2.46 -13.94 19.40
N ARG A 57 1.58 -13.74 20.39
CA ARG A 57 1.90 -13.79 21.84
C ARG A 57 3.03 -12.84 22.26
N GLY A 58 3.12 -11.67 21.63
CA GLY A 58 4.14 -10.67 21.94
C GLY A 58 5.55 -11.04 21.45
N ASN A 59 5.70 -12.12 20.69
CA ASN A 59 6.95 -12.46 20.04
C ASN A 59 7.13 -11.65 18.76
N VAL A 60 8.37 -11.35 18.40
CA VAL A 60 8.73 -10.73 17.12
C VAL A 60 9.99 -11.41 16.55
N PRO A 61 10.16 -11.45 15.23
CA PRO A 61 11.40 -11.90 14.61
C PRO A 61 12.62 -11.08 15.07
N SER A 62 13.78 -11.72 15.24
CA SER A 62 15.00 -11.08 15.77
C SER A 62 15.73 -10.17 14.78
N ASN A 63 15.42 -10.28 13.50
CA ASN A 63 15.90 -9.46 12.38
C ASN A 63 15.10 -8.14 12.26
N GLU A 64 14.93 -7.47 13.41
CA GLU A 64 14.26 -6.17 13.49
C GLU A 64 15.21 -5.05 13.06
N LEU A 65 14.74 -4.20 12.15
CA LEU A 65 15.36 -2.96 11.75
C LEU A 65 14.45 -1.80 12.19
N GLN A 66 15.00 -0.92 13.03
CA GLN A 66 14.30 0.25 13.55
C GLN A 66 14.67 1.49 12.72
N ILE A 67 13.67 2.15 12.15
CA ILE A 67 13.84 3.29 11.26
C ILE A 67 13.03 4.47 11.79
N TYR A 68 13.68 5.61 12.01
CA TYR A 68 12.98 6.87 12.28
C TYR A 68 12.60 7.54 10.96
N THR A 69 11.31 7.69 10.70
CA THR A 69 10.83 8.24 9.41
C THR A 69 9.48 8.95 9.55
N TRP A 70 8.95 9.44 8.44
CA TRP A 70 7.68 10.16 8.34
C TRP A 70 6.70 9.45 7.41
N MET A 71 5.42 9.85 7.45
CA MET A 71 4.34 9.20 6.71
C MET A 71 4.47 9.34 5.19
N ASP A 72 5.31 10.28 4.72
CA ASP A 72 5.64 10.48 3.31
C ASP A 72 6.79 9.58 2.82
N CYS A 73 7.33 8.71 3.66
CA CYS A 73 8.47 7.88 3.33
C CYS A 73 8.17 6.93 2.18
N THR A 74 9.03 6.95 1.16
CA THR A 74 8.85 6.09 -0.01
C THR A 74 9.46 4.71 0.21
N LEU A 75 8.93 3.69 -0.47
CA LEU A 75 9.55 2.35 -0.46
C LEU A 75 11.01 2.38 -0.94
N ARG A 76 11.39 3.35 -1.77
CA ARG A 76 12.77 3.51 -2.25
C ARG A 76 13.71 3.96 -1.13
N GLU A 77 13.27 4.86 -0.26
CA GLU A 77 14.01 5.26 0.93
C GLU A 77 14.19 4.05 1.87
N LEU A 78 13.11 3.31 2.13
CA LEU A 78 13.16 2.08 2.93
C LEU A 78 14.12 1.03 2.34
N MET A 79 14.05 0.78 1.04
CA MET A 79 14.97 -0.16 0.36
C MET A 79 16.43 0.26 0.49
N SER A 80 16.72 1.56 0.45
CA SER A 80 18.08 2.07 0.56
C SER A 80 18.65 1.79 1.95
N LEU A 81 17.85 2.03 3.00
CA LEU A 81 18.21 1.72 4.38
C LEU A 81 18.41 0.21 4.61
N VAL A 82 17.55 -0.64 4.05
CA VAL A 82 17.69 -2.10 4.16
C VAL A 82 18.99 -2.58 3.50
N LYS A 83 19.37 -2.00 2.35
CA LYS A 83 20.63 -2.32 1.65
C LYS A 83 21.88 -1.88 2.42
N GLU A 84 21.78 -0.87 3.27
CA GLU A 84 22.87 -0.45 4.14
C GLU A 84 23.18 -1.51 5.19
N VAL A 85 22.14 -2.12 5.75
CA VAL A 85 22.26 -3.12 6.84
C VAL A 85 22.48 -4.54 6.32
N ASN A 86 21.86 -4.92 5.20
CA ASN A 86 22.04 -6.24 4.60
C ASN A 86 22.73 -6.13 3.22
N PRO A 87 24.06 -6.34 3.12
CA PRO A 87 24.81 -6.20 1.88
C PRO A 87 24.41 -7.20 0.79
N ASP A 88 23.89 -8.37 1.16
CA ASP A 88 23.47 -9.41 0.21
C ASP A 88 22.31 -8.94 -0.67
N THR A 89 21.50 -7.99 -0.16
CA THR A 89 20.38 -7.40 -0.89
C THR A 89 20.80 -6.37 -1.96
N ARG A 90 22.09 -6.03 -2.06
CA ARG A 90 22.63 -5.08 -3.06
C ARG A 90 22.81 -5.70 -4.45
N GLN A 91 22.68 -7.02 -4.57
CA GLN A 91 22.84 -7.70 -5.85
C GLN A 91 21.85 -7.17 -6.90
N LYS A 92 22.30 -7.10 -8.15
CA LYS A 92 21.44 -6.66 -9.26
C LYS A 92 20.34 -7.70 -9.46
N GLY A 93 19.10 -7.23 -9.55
CA GLY A 93 17.94 -8.10 -9.70
C GLY A 93 17.29 -8.54 -8.38
N THR A 94 17.79 -8.12 -7.23
CA THR A 94 17.11 -8.35 -5.94
C THR A 94 15.74 -7.67 -5.93
N LEU A 95 14.70 -8.46 -5.65
CA LEU A 95 13.34 -7.98 -5.51
C LEU A 95 12.98 -7.79 -4.04
N PHE A 96 12.39 -6.64 -3.71
CA PHE A 96 11.87 -6.36 -2.38
C PHE A 96 10.35 -6.46 -2.43
N SER A 97 9.80 -7.40 -1.66
CA SER A 97 8.36 -7.48 -1.43
C SER A 97 8.04 -6.85 -0.09
N PHE A 98 7.01 -6.02 -0.03
CA PHE A 98 6.58 -5.32 1.19
C PHE A 98 5.21 -5.84 1.63
N ALA A 99 5.06 -6.01 2.94
CA ALA A 99 3.80 -6.35 3.58
C ALA A 99 3.70 -5.58 4.90
N THR A 100 2.50 -5.15 5.26
CA THR A 100 2.22 -4.53 6.55
C THR A 100 1.68 -5.58 7.52
N VAL A 101 2.17 -5.54 8.76
CA VAL A 101 1.66 -6.39 9.85
C VAL A 101 0.95 -5.47 10.84
N TYR A 102 -0.30 -5.78 11.12
CA TYR A 102 -1.14 -5.03 12.05
C TYR A 102 -1.90 -6.01 12.95
N PRO A 103 -2.24 -5.62 14.19
CA PRO A 103 -3.04 -6.45 15.06
C PRO A 103 -4.43 -6.72 14.44
N ASP A 104 -4.88 -7.97 14.48
CA ASP A 104 -6.26 -8.30 14.12
C ASP A 104 -7.21 -7.71 15.17
N ASN A 105 -8.33 -7.15 14.71
CA ASN A 105 -9.28 -6.40 15.55
C ASN A 105 -10.56 -7.22 15.83
N ARG A 106 -10.47 -8.55 15.77
CA ARG A 106 -11.58 -9.48 15.95
C ARG A 106 -11.70 -10.01 17.37
#